data_AF-A0AAV8WS72-F1
#
_entry.id   AF-A0AAV8WS72-F1
#
_cell.length_a   1.000
_cell.length_b   1.000
_cell.length_c   1.000
_cell.angle_alpha   90.00
_cell.angle_beta   90.00
_cell.angle_gamma   90.00
#
_symmetry.space_group_name_H-M   'P 1'
#
loop_
_entity.id
_entity.type
_entity.pdbx_description
1 polymer ?
#
loop_
_entity_poly.entity_id
_entity_poly.type
_entity_poly.pdbx_seq_one_letter_code
_entity_poly.pdbx_strand_id
1 'polypeptide(L)'
;MGLGSSVARNITIGFIPEKSHVFLDNYFNSLPLLEHMRKEKLYATGTIRTDRIEKAPLKDLKKSPRGSIDVLRDQANDKSIYQWHDNSQVTMATNRNDVLIDTKSKCQRYSLSSKGKIDVPQPPIIAEYNNSMGGVDLFDQFRATHRITIRSKKWYWPIVRFFISGSIVNAWLLYRFLEQKIPQLEFIRRITIPILAVPIVPRIRMVTPHRNSNVLSEVRFDRRDHWPAKNPTQRRCAKCNKAVTHICTKCNVGLHIMCFQDYHTKS
;
A
#
# COMPACT_ATOMS: atom_id res chain seq x y z
N MET A 1 4.02 -7.76 -31.12
CA MET A 1 3.48 -7.86 -29.74
C MET A 1 2.69 -6.59 -29.43
N GLY A 2 1.61 -6.69 -28.65
CA GLY A 2 0.86 -5.51 -28.20
C GLY A 2 1.53 -4.78 -27.02
N LEU A 3 1.01 -3.61 -26.64
CA LEU A 3 1.53 -2.80 -25.55
C LEU A 3 1.60 -3.58 -24.21
N GLY A 4 0.50 -4.23 -23.82
CA GLY A 4 0.44 -5.02 -22.58
C GLY A 4 1.51 -6.12 -22.54
N SER A 5 1.66 -6.86 -23.64
CA SER A 5 2.68 -7.91 -23.77
C SER A 5 4.11 -7.35 -23.65
N SER A 6 4.37 -6.18 -24.25
CA SER A 6 5.67 -5.53 -24.17
C SER A 6 6.00 -5.07 -22.75
N VAL A 7 5.01 -4.52 -22.03
CA VAL A 7 5.19 -4.11 -20.63
C VAL A 7 5.50 -5.34 -19.77
N ALA A 8 4.70 -6.40 -19.88
CA ALA A 8 4.91 -7.64 -19.13
C ALA A 8 6.29 -8.24 -19.40
N ARG A 9 6.73 -8.25 -20.66
CA ARG A 9 8.09 -8.64 -21.05
C ARG A 9 9.16 -7.81 -20.32
N ASN A 10 9.06 -6.49 -20.39
CA ASN A 10 10.11 -5.59 -19.88
C ASN A 10 10.22 -5.60 -18.34
N ILE A 11 9.14 -5.89 -17.62
CA ILE A 11 9.17 -5.97 -16.15
C ILE A 11 9.51 -7.36 -15.61
N THR A 12 9.52 -8.38 -16.46
CA THR A 12 9.80 -9.78 -16.06
C THR A 12 11.21 -10.19 -16.48
N ILE A 13 11.54 -10.03 -17.76
CA ILE A 13 12.79 -10.49 -18.34
C ILE A 13 13.94 -9.61 -17.83
N GLY A 14 14.91 -10.23 -17.17
CA GLY A 14 16.08 -9.58 -16.56
C GLY A 14 15.93 -9.23 -15.07
N PHE A 15 14.70 -9.25 -14.52
CA PHE A 15 14.45 -8.99 -13.10
C PHE A 15 14.06 -10.24 -12.31
N ILE A 16 13.44 -11.21 -12.98
CA ILE A 16 12.93 -12.42 -12.36
C ILE A 16 13.91 -13.58 -12.59
N PRO A 17 14.21 -14.40 -11.56
CA PRO A 17 15.06 -15.58 -11.73
C PRO A 17 14.53 -16.56 -12.79
N GLU A 18 15.44 -17.24 -13.50
CA GLU A 18 15.08 -18.31 -14.42
C GLU A 18 14.22 -19.37 -13.71
N LYS A 19 13.33 -20.03 -14.47
CA LYS A 19 12.37 -21.05 -13.99
C LYS A 19 11.27 -20.54 -13.05
N SER A 20 11.17 -19.23 -12.84
CA SER A 20 10.04 -18.65 -12.12
C SER A 20 8.75 -18.75 -12.93
N HIS A 21 7.61 -18.73 -12.22
CA HIS A 21 6.27 -18.77 -12.81
C HIS A 21 5.56 -17.43 -12.62
N VAL A 22 5.20 -16.79 -13.72
CA VAL A 22 4.53 -15.49 -13.77
C VAL A 22 3.04 -15.67 -14.06
N PHE A 23 2.20 -15.02 -13.28
CA PHE A 23 0.76 -15.00 -13.50
C PHE A 23 0.34 -13.65 -14.12
N LEU A 24 -0.35 -13.70 -15.25
CA LEU A 24 -0.67 -12.53 -16.07
C LEU A 24 -2.19 -12.34 -16.21
N ASP A 25 -2.65 -11.10 -16.05
CA ASP A 25 -4.02 -10.74 -16.39
C ASP A 25 -4.23 -10.66 -17.92
N ASN A 26 -5.49 -10.68 -18.34
CA ASN A 26 -5.94 -10.74 -19.73
C ASN A 26 -5.34 -9.64 -20.62
N TYR A 27 -5.06 -8.46 -20.05
CA TYR A 27 -4.54 -7.32 -20.80
C TYR A 27 -3.09 -7.56 -21.23
N PHE A 28 -2.32 -8.23 -20.39
CA PHE A 28 -0.89 -8.46 -20.54
C PHE A 28 -0.56 -9.77 -21.27
N ASN A 29 -1.45 -10.76 -21.19
CA ASN A 29 -1.21 -12.07 -21.76
C ASN A 29 -1.43 -12.11 -23.29
N SER A 30 -0.60 -12.89 -23.99
CA SER A 30 -0.68 -13.12 -25.45
C SER A 30 0.17 -14.32 -25.86
N LEU A 31 -0.20 -15.03 -26.94
CA LEU A 31 0.55 -16.20 -27.41
C LEU A 31 2.02 -15.88 -27.77
N PRO A 32 2.36 -14.79 -28.48
CA PRO A 32 3.76 -14.47 -28.77
C PRO A 32 4.59 -14.15 -27.53
N LEU A 33 3.97 -13.63 -26.46
CA LEU A 33 4.64 -13.38 -25.18
C LEU A 33 5.03 -14.69 -24.50
N LEU A 34 4.11 -15.67 -24.50
CA LEU A 34 4.33 -16.98 -23.90
C LEU A 34 5.52 -17.70 -24.56
N GLU A 35 5.63 -17.63 -25.89
CA GLU A 35 6.78 -18.15 -26.63
C GLU A 35 8.08 -17.43 -26.26
N HIS A 36 8.04 -16.11 -26.12
CA HIS A 36 9.22 -15.34 -25.75
C HIS A 36 9.68 -15.62 -24.32
N MET A 37 8.74 -15.67 -23.36
CA MET A 37 9.04 -16.04 -21.97
C MET A 37 9.62 -17.44 -21.88
N ARG A 38 9.17 -18.38 -22.72
CA ARG A 38 9.71 -19.74 -22.78
C ARG A 38 11.18 -19.75 -23.21
N LYS A 39 11.55 -18.93 -24.20
CA LYS A 39 12.95 -18.77 -24.66
C LYS A 39 13.86 -18.24 -23.55
N GLU A 40 13.34 -17.34 -22.70
CA GLU A 40 14.02 -16.82 -21.51
C GLU A 40 13.88 -17.74 -20.27
N LYS A 41 13.44 -18.99 -20.46
CA LYS A 41 13.24 -20.01 -19.40
C LYS A 41 12.29 -19.56 -18.27
N LEU A 42 11.30 -18.74 -18.58
CA LEU A 42 10.23 -18.33 -17.67
C LEU A 42 8.92 -19.04 -18.01
N TYR A 43 8.19 -19.45 -16.98
CA TYR A 43 6.84 -19.96 -17.12
C TYR A 43 5.84 -18.83 -16.95
N ALA A 44 4.78 -18.83 -17.73
CA ALA A 44 3.73 -17.83 -17.69
C ALA A 44 2.37 -18.48 -17.89
N THR A 45 1.42 -18.05 -17.06
CA THR A 45 0.02 -18.48 -17.11
C THR A 45 -0.88 -17.28 -16.93
N GLY A 46 -1.92 -17.18 -17.75
CA GLY A 46 -2.85 -16.07 -17.60
C GLY A 46 -4.16 -16.31 -18.29
N THR A 47 -5.15 -15.50 -17.92
CA THR A 47 -6.34 -15.36 -18.76
C THR A 47 -5.93 -14.71 -20.09
N ILE A 48 -6.61 -15.06 -21.17
CA ILE A 48 -6.37 -14.48 -22.49
C ILE A 48 -7.71 -14.14 -23.13
N ARG A 49 -7.77 -13.00 -23.82
CA ARG A 49 -8.99 -12.63 -24.55
C ARG A 49 -9.17 -13.52 -25.78
N THR A 50 -10.40 -13.82 -26.12
CA THR A 50 -10.78 -14.70 -27.24
C THR A 50 -10.42 -14.12 -28.62
N ASP A 51 -10.15 -12.82 -28.72
CA ASP A 51 -9.64 -12.19 -29.94
C ASP A 51 -8.12 -12.37 -30.14
N ARG A 52 -7.40 -12.87 -29.12
CA ARG A 52 -5.93 -13.01 -29.10
C ARG A 52 -5.43 -14.45 -29.21
N ILE A 53 -6.29 -15.40 -29.54
CA ILE A 53 -5.96 -16.83 -29.67
C ILE A 53 -5.69 -17.26 -31.13
N GLU A 54 -5.43 -16.30 -32.04
CA GLU A 54 -4.97 -16.57 -33.42
C GLU A 54 -5.84 -17.59 -34.21
N LYS A 55 -7.16 -17.56 -33.98
CA LYS A 55 -8.14 -18.50 -34.58
C LYS A 55 -7.86 -19.98 -34.26
N ALA A 56 -7.25 -20.26 -33.12
CA ALA A 56 -7.11 -21.61 -32.58
C ALA A 56 -8.45 -22.39 -32.64
N PRO A 57 -8.47 -23.65 -33.13
CA PRO A 57 -9.68 -24.45 -33.32
C PRO A 57 -10.22 -25.00 -31.99
N LEU A 58 -10.69 -24.10 -31.12
CA LEU A 58 -11.30 -24.40 -29.84
C LEU A 58 -12.82 -24.46 -29.96
N LYS A 59 -13.46 -25.36 -29.21
CA LYS A 59 -14.92 -25.51 -29.17
C LYS A 59 -15.56 -24.35 -28.41
N ASP A 60 -16.64 -23.76 -28.93
CA ASP A 60 -17.42 -22.77 -28.17
C ASP A 60 -18.18 -23.47 -27.03
N LEU A 61 -17.77 -23.23 -25.79
CA LEU A 61 -18.33 -23.87 -24.61
C LEU A 61 -19.52 -23.11 -24.01
N LYS A 62 -19.92 -21.97 -24.58
CA LYS A 62 -21.04 -21.16 -24.06
C LYS A 62 -22.37 -21.91 -23.96
N LYS A 63 -22.58 -22.91 -24.83
CA LYS A 63 -23.78 -23.77 -24.83
C LYS A 63 -23.57 -25.09 -24.09
N SER A 64 -22.34 -25.37 -23.65
CA SER A 64 -21.98 -26.60 -22.96
C SER A 64 -22.35 -26.51 -21.48
N PRO A 65 -22.55 -27.65 -20.78
CA PRO A 65 -22.84 -27.63 -19.35
C PRO A 65 -21.71 -26.96 -18.55
N ARG A 66 -22.05 -26.37 -17.41
CA ARG A 66 -21.07 -25.81 -16.47
C ARG A 66 -20.05 -26.88 -16.06
N GLY A 67 -18.77 -26.52 -16.05
CA GLY A 67 -17.65 -27.43 -15.83
C GLY A 67 -17.10 -28.09 -17.11
N SER A 68 -17.64 -27.75 -18.29
CA SER A 68 -17.07 -28.20 -19.56
C SER A 68 -15.67 -27.61 -19.77
N ILE A 69 -14.77 -28.42 -20.31
CA ILE A 69 -13.36 -28.10 -20.52
C ILE A 69 -13.00 -28.49 -21.95
N ASP A 70 -12.29 -27.60 -22.65
CA ASP A 70 -11.65 -27.88 -23.93
C ASP A 70 -10.19 -27.42 -23.87
N VAL A 71 -9.28 -28.20 -24.42
CA VAL A 71 -7.84 -27.95 -24.34
C VAL A 71 -7.23 -28.12 -25.71
N LEU A 72 -6.50 -27.09 -26.16
CA LEU A 72 -5.67 -27.16 -27.36
C LEU A 72 -4.22 -27.03 -26.97
N ARG A 73 -3.39 -27.96 -27.43
CA ARG A 73 -1.95 -27.97 -27.17
C ARG A 73 -1.18 -27.85 -28.46
N ASP A 74 -0.30 -26.87 -28.51
CA ASP A 74 0.71 -26.72 -29.55
C ASP A 74 2.03 -27.28 -29.01
N GLN A 75 2.35 -28.50 -29.43
CA GLN A 75 3.58 -29.20 -29.04
C GLN A 75 4.84 -28.56 -29.64
N ALA A 76 4.74 -27.89 -30.79
CA ALA A 76 5.90 -27.30 -31.45
C ALA A 76 6.41 -26.06 -30.70
N ASN A 77 5.50 -25.29 -30.12
CA ASN A 77 5.82 -24.03 -29.43
C ASN A 77 5.63 -24.11 -27.90
N ASP A 78 5.44 -25.32 -27.34
CA ASP A 78 5.28 -25.57 -25.90
C ASP A 78 4.20 -24.68 -25.25
N LYS A 79 3.08 -24.46 -25.95
CA LYS A 79 1.98 -23.61 -25.47
C LYS A 79 0.65 -24.36 -25.46
N SER A 80 -0.15 -24.10 -24.44
CA SER A 80 -1.47 -24.71 -24.27
C SER A 80 -2.52 -23.64 -24.00
N ILE A 81 -3.69 -23.80 -24.63
CA ILE A 81 -4.87 -22.96 -24.42
C ILE A 81 -5.94 -23.82 -23.76
N TYR A 82 -6.47 -23.34 -22.64
CA TYR A 82 -7.52 -23.97 -21.88
C TYR A 82 -8.78 -23.12 -21.99
N GLN A 83 -9.90 -23.74 -22.31
CA GLN A 83 -11.22 -23.14 -22.17
C GLN A 83 -12.01 -23.88 -21.10
N TRP A 84 -12.64 -23.10 -20.23
CA TRP A 84 -13.46 -23.62 -19.14
C TRP A 84 -14.75 -22.84 -19.03
N HIS A 85 -15.87 -23.54 -18.93
CA HIS A 85 -17.17 -22.94 -18.75
C HIS A 85 -17.59 -22.96 -17.28
N ASP A 86 -17.63 -21.78 -16.64
CA ASP A 86 -18.20 -21.62 -15.30
C ASP A 86 -19.57 -20.93 -15.36
N ASN A 87 -19.70 -19.71 -14.83
CA ASN A 87 -20.84 -18.84 -15.14
C ASN A 87 -20.71 -18.24 -16.55
N SER A 88 -19.48 -18.06 -17.01
CA SER A 88 -19.12 -17.62 -18.35
C SER A 88 -17.90 -18.40 -18.81
N GLN A 89 -17.64 -18.40 -20.12
CA GLN A 89 -16.46 -19.03 -20.68
C GLN A 89 -15.21 -18.24 -20.32
N VAL A 90 -14.25 -18.90 -19.68
CA VAL A 90 -12.92 -18.38 -19.38
C VAL A 90 -11.92 -19.05 -20.32
N THR A 91 -11.07 -18.24 -20.95
CA THR A 91 -9.97 -18.73 -21.77
C THR A 91 -8.65 -18.40 -21.08
N MET A 92 -7.78 -19.39 -20.94
CA MET A 92 -6.45 -19.27 -20.37
C MET A 92 -5.41 -19.77 -21.34
N ALA A 93 -4.23 -19.16 -21.31
CA ALA A 93 -3.08 -19.62 -22.09
C ALA A 93 -1.85 -19.73 -21.19
N THR A 94 -1.02 -20.74 -21.46
CA THR A 94 0.21 -21.02 -20.72
C THR A 94 1.30 -21.58 -21.61
N ASN A 95 2.56 -21.31 -21.26
CA ASN A 95 3.75 -21.96 -21.83
C ASN A 95 4.35 -23.03 -20.90
N ARG A 96 3.63 -23.39 -19.83
CA ARG A 96 4.04 -24.39 -18.86
C ARG A 96 3.58 -25.74 -19.36
N ASN A 97 4.56 -26.62 -19.60
CA ASN A 97 4.36 -27.90 -20.25
C ASN A 97 4.04 -28.97 -19.21
N ASP A 98 2.95 -28.77 -18.47
CA ASP A 98 2.59 -29.69 -17.40
C ASP A 98 1.65 -30.76 -17.96
N VAL A 99 1.93 -32.01 -17.58
CA VAL A 99 1.13 -33.21 -17.87
C VAL A 99 -0.22 -33.22 -17.10
N LEU A 100 -0.58 -32.11 -16.44
CA LEU A 100 -1.76 -31.97 -15.58
C LEU A 100 -3.07 -31.77 -16.35
N ILE A 101 -3.25 -32.47 -17.47
CA ILE A 101 -4.58 -32.66 -18.07
C ILE A 101 -5.40 -33.60 -17.19
N ASP A 102 -4.75 -34.48 -16.41
CA ASP A 102 -5.44 -35.37 -15.49
C ASP A 102 -5.28 -34.92 -14.04
N THR A 103 -6.29 -34.20 -13.58
CA THR A 103 -6.85 -34.25 -12.22
C THR A 103 -8.00 -33.26 -12.24
N LYS A 104 -9.23 -33.77 -12.41
CA LYS A 104 -10.47 -32.99 -12.31
C LYS A 104 -10.59 -32.43 -10.88
N SER A 105 -9.85 -31.38 -10.59
CA SER A 105 -10.00 -30.63 -9.35
C SER A 105 -11.43 -30.11 -9.32
N LYS A 106 -12.12 -30.27 -8.20
CA LYS A 106 -13.49 -29.78 -8.05
C LYS A 106 -13.43 -28.47 -7.30
N CYS A 107 -14.14 -27.46 -7.79
CA CYS A 107 -14.38 -26.25 -7.04
C CYS A 107 -15.84 -26.18 -6.58
N GLN A 108 -16.03 -25.86 -5.32
CA GLN A 108 -17.36 -25.61 -4.74
C GLN A 108 -17.85 -24.26 -5.26
N ARG A 109 -18.94 -24.28 -6.03
CA ARG A 109 -19.57 -23.09 -6.57
C ARG A 109 -21.04 -23.04 -6.20
N TYR A 110 -21.53 -21.86 -5.85
CA TYR A 110 -22.96 -21.67 -5.68
C TYR A 110 -23.65 -21.77 -7.05
N SER A 111 -24.75 -22.51 -7.10
CA SER A 111 -25.61 -22.57 -8.26
C SER A 111 -27.01 -22.12 -7.88
N LEU A 112 -27.52 -21.15 -8.64
CA LEU A 112 -28.87 -20.60 -8.47
C LEU A 112 -29.94 -21.66 -8.78
N SER A 113 -29.69 -22.56 -9.74
CA SER A 113 -30.65 -23.60 -10.14
C SER A 113 -30.88 -24.66 -9.08
N SER A 114 -29.81 -25.04 -8.38
CA SER A 114 -29.85 -26.03 -7.29
C SER A 114 -29.97 -25.40 -5.90
N LYS A 115 -30.05 -24.06 -5.81
CA LYS A 115 -30.09 -23.26 -4.57
C LYS A 115 -29.07 -23.72 -3.52
N GLY A 116 -27.88 -24.12 -3.97
CA GLY A 116 -26.90 -24.82 -3.15
C GLY A 116 -25.51 -24.83 -3.79
N LYS A 117 -24.52 -25.30 -3.04
CA LYS A 117 -23.16 -25.47 -3.55
C LYS A 117 -23.05 -26.76 -4.36
N ILE A 118 -22.53 -26.66 -5.57
CA ILE A 118 -22.22 -27.77 -6.46
C ILE A 118 -20.73 -27.88 -6.66
N ASP A 119 -20.25 -29.10 -6.89
CA ASP A 119 -18.88 -29.36 -7.31
C ASP A 119 -18.76 -29.22 -8.82
N VAL A 120 -18.04 -28.20 -9.27
CA VAL A 120 -17.78 -27.96 -10.69
C VAL A 120 -16.37 -28.47 -11.01
N PRO A 121 -16.21 -29.36 -12.00
CA PRO A 121 -14.89 -29.73 -12.52
C PRO A 121 -14.15 -28.48 -13.00
N GLN A 122 -12.93 -28.30 -12.49
CA GLN A 122 -12.07 -27.17 -12.77
C GLN A 122 -10.68 -27.68 -13.21
N PRO A 123 -10.11 -27.14 -14.29
CA PRO A 123 -8.72 -27.41 -14.65
C PRO A 123 -7.75 -26.91 -13.56
N PRO A 124 -6.72 -27.68 -13.18
CA PRO A 124 -5.74 -27.29 -12.16
C PRO A 124 -5.09 -25.92 -12.40
N ILE A 125 -4.86 -25.57 -13.67
CA ILE A 125 -4.32 -24.27 -14.07
C ILE A 125 -5.16 -23.08 -13.60
N ILE A 126 -6.49 -23.23 -13.56
CA ILE A 126 -7.40 -22.17 -13.10
C ILE A 126 -7.32 -22.04 -11.58
N ALA A 127 -7.19 -23.15 -10.87
CA ALA A 127 -7.00 -23.14 -9.42
C ALA A 127 -5.67 -22.47 -9.05
N GLU A 128 -4.59 -22.82 -9.74
CA GLU A 128 -3.26 -22.23 -9.56
C GLU A 128 -3.27 -20.71 -9.86
N TYR A 129 -3.94 -20.31 -10.94
CA TYR A 129 -4.11 -18.90 -11.29
C TYR A 129 -4.88 -18.13 -10.22
N ASN A 130 -6.02 -18.65 -9.77
CA ASN A 130 -6.81 -17.99 -8.72
C ASN A 130 -6.04 -17.84 -7.40
N ASN A 131 -5.18 -18.80 -7.07
CA ASN A 131 -4.34 -18.72 -5.87
C ASN A 131 -3.23 -17.66 -5.99
N SER A 132 -2.76 -17.38 -7.21
CA SER A 132 -1.54 -16.59 -7.43
C SER A 132 -1.80 -15.18 -7.98
N MET A 133 -2.92 -14.95 -8.69
CA MET A 133 -3.22 -13.67 -9.36
C MET A 133 -3.36 -12.48 -8.39
N GLY A 134 -3.71 -12.73 -7.13
CA GLY A 134 -4.03 -11.69 -6.15
C GLY A 134 -2.82 -10.94 -5.56
N GLY A 135 -1.59 -11.25 -5.96
CA GLY A 135 -0.39 -10.64 -5.38
C GLY A 135 -0.34 -9.11 -5.54
N VAL A 136 -0.74 -8.59 -6.71
CA VAL A 136 -0.75 -7.14 -6.99
C VAL A 136 -1.85 -6.45 -6.18
N ASP A 137 -3.06 -7.01 -6.17
CA ASP A 137 -4.18 -6.48 -5.39
C ASP A 137 -3.88 -6.45 -3.90
N LEU A 138 -3.21 -7.49 -3.39
CA LEU A 138 -2.79 -7.57 -2.00
C LEU A 138 -1.77 -6.48 -1.65
N PHE A 139 -0.81 -6.22 -2.53
CA PHE A 139 0.14 -5.12 -2.36
C PHE A 139 -0.58 -3.76 -2.33
N ASP A 140 -1.53 -3.53 -3.23
CA ASP A 140 -2.33 -2.31 -3.25
C ASP A 140 -3.21 -2.17 -2.00
N GLN A 141 -3.77 -3.27 -1.49
CA GLN A 141 -4.51 -3.30 -0.23
C GLN A 141 -3.62 -2.91 0.95
N PHE A 142 -2.41 -3.48 1.07
CA PHE A 142 -1.47 -3.11 2.13
C PHE A 142 -1.02 -1.65 2.04
N ARG A 143 -0.85 -1.14 0.82
CA ARG A 143 -0.50 0.26 0.59
C ARG A 143 -1.67 1.20 0.93
N ALA A 144 -2.90 0.78 0.69
CA ALA A 144 -4.12 1.56 0.99
C ALA A 144 -4.42 1.63 2.50
N THR A 145 -4.07 0.61 3.27
CA THR A 145 -4.39 0.50 4.71
C THR A 145 -3.80 1.65 5.53
N HIS A 146 -2.55 2.03 5.26
CA HIS A 146 -1.87 3.16 5.92
C HIS A 146 -1.36 4.18 4.90
N ARG A 147 -2.26 4.64 4.03
CA ARG A 147 -1.94 5.54 2.92
C ARG A 147 -1.49 6.93 3.40
N ILE A 148 -0.38 7.41 2.83
CA ILE A 148 0.13 8.77 3.07
C ILE A 148 -0.74 9.82 2.36
N THR A 149 -1.40 10.69 3.13
CA THR A 149 -2.33 11.73 2.64
C THR A 149 -1.67 13.11 2.61
N ILE A 150 -0.81 13.36 1.62
CA ILE A 150 -0.29 14.71 1.33
C ILE A 150 -1.11 15.32 0.18
N ARG A 151 -1.78 16.45 0.43
CA ARG A 151 -2.46 17.22 -0.61
C ARG A 151 -1.45 18.12 -1.29
N SER A 152 -1.24 17.93 -2.60
CA SER A 152 -0.37 18.78 -3.39
C SER A 152 -0.88 18.91 -4.81
N LYS A 153 -0.63 20.06 -5.44
CA LYS A 153 -0.97 20.32 -6.84
C LYS A 153 0.08 19.77 -7.81
N LYS A 154 1.27 19.38 -7.34
CA LYS A 154 2.34 18.90 -8.24
C LYS A 154 2.10 17.43 -8.61
N TRP A 155 2.11 17.15 -9.91
CA TRP A 155 1.76 15.85 -10.50
C TRP A 155 2.68 14.69 -10.06
N TYR A 156 3.91 14.97 -9.63
CA TYR A 156 4.87 13.95 -9.21
C TYR A 156 4.68 13.49 -7.76
N TRP A 157 3.94 14.22 -6.92
CA TRP A 157 3.72 13.81 -5.51
C TRP A 157 3.00 12.47 -5.35
N PRO A 158 1.99 12.12 -6.17
CA PRO A 158 1.49 10.75 -6.26
C PRO A 158 2.57 9.69 -6.45
N ILE A 159 3.55 9.93 -7.32
CA ILE A 159 4.64 8.98 -7.63
C ILE A 159 5.57 8.83 -6.41
N VAL A 160 6.01 9.94 -5.82
CA VAL A 160 6.87 9.91 -4.62
C VAL A 160 6.19 9.15 -3.48
N ARG A 161 4.90 9.40 -3.25
CA ARG A 161 4.12 8.67 -2.23
C ARG A 161 3.99 7.20 -2.54
N PHE A 162 3.82 6.83 -3.82
CA PHE A 162 3.77 5.44 -4.22
C PHE A 162 5.05 4.71 -3.83
N PHE A 163 6.22 5.29 -4.13
CA PHE A 163 7.51 4.69 -3.77
C PHE A 163 7.70 4.59 -2.26
N ILE A 164 7.43 5.66 -1.50
CA ILE A 164 7.58 5.62 -0.03
C ILE A 164 6.66 4.55 0.58
N SER A 165 5.37 4.56 0.23
CA SER A 165 4.43 3.58 0.77
C SER A 165 4.76 2.15 0.32
N GLY A 166 5.22 1.97 -0.92
CA GLY A 166 5.64 0.68 -1.44
C GLY A 166 6.89 0.14 -0.75
N SER A 167 7.91 0.98 -0.52
CA SER A 167 9.10 0.62 0.24
C SER A 167 8.77 0.22 1.69
N ILE A 168 7.84 0.92 2.34
CA ILE A 168 7.37 0.56 3.69
C ILE A 168 6.69 -0.82 3.69
N VAL A 169 5.82 -1.09 2.71
CA VAL A 169 5.17 -2.41 2.57
C VAL A 169 6.20 -3.51 2.33
N ASN A 170 7.16 -3.28 1.43
CA ASN A 170 8.21 -4.27 1.14
C ASN A 170 9.09 -4.53 2.37
N ALA A 171 9.53 -3.49 3.07
CA ALA A 171 10.31 -3.62 4.30
C ALA A 171 9.52 -4.35 5.40
N TRP A 172 8.22 -4.08 5.52
CA TRP A 172 7.34 -4.78 6.46
C TRP A 172 7.19 -6.26 6.13
N LEU A 173 7.04 -6.61 4.85
CA LEU A 173 6.96 -8.00 4.41
C LEU A 173 8.27 -8.76 4.67
N LEU A 174 9.41 -8.12 4.38
CA LEU A 174 10.73 -8.68 4.71
C LEU A 174 10.93 -8.87 6.22
N TYR A 175 10.53 -7.89 7.03
CA TYR A 175 10.58 -7.99 8.49
C TYR A 175 9.73 -9.15 9.02
N ARG A 176 8.52 -9.31 8.49
CA ARG A 176 7.63 -10.44 8.83
C ARG A 176 8.15 -11.79 8.39
N PHE A 177 8.98 -11.83 7.35
CA PHE A 177 9.63 -13.04 6.88
C PHE A 177 10.78 -13.47 7.78
N LEU A 178 11.54 -12.52 8.34
CA LEU A 178 12.76 -12.78 9.12
C LEU A 178 12.54 -12.89 10.64
N GLU A 179 11.76 -11.98 11.23
CA GLU A 179 11.66 -11.84 12.70
C GLU A 179 10.34 -12.38 13.25
N GLN A 180 9.31 -11.52 13.29
CA GLN A 180 8.01 -11.80 13.89
C GLN A 180 6.88 -11.10 13.14
N LYS A 181 5.68 -11.67 13.24
CA LYS A 181 4.45 -11.14 12.63
C LYS A 181 3.91 -9.97 13.46
N ILE A 182 4.37 -8.75 13.17
CA ILE A 182 3.78 -7.53 13.73
C ILE A 182 2.78 -6.87 12.76
N PRO A 183 1.74 -6.19 13.26
CA PRO A 183 0.85 -5.37 12.43
C PRO A 183 1.61 -4.28 11.69
N GLN A 184 1.15 -3.91 10.49
CA GLN A 184 1.80 -2.90 9.65
C GLN A 184 1.90 -1.53 10.35
N LEU A 185 0.86 -1.12 11.08
CA LEU A 185 0.87 0.13 11.85
C LEU A 185 2.00 0.19 12.87
N GLU A 186 2.24 -0.92 13.58
CA GLU A 186 3.29 -1.02 14.59
C GLU A 186 4.68 -0.92 13.95
N PHE A 187 4.88 -1.60 12.83
CA PHE A 187 6.11 -1.48 12.04
C PHE A 187 6.38 -0.04 11.59
N ILE A 188 5.34 0.65 11.09
CA ILE A 188 5.45 2.06 10.68
C ILE A 188 5.85 2.95 11.87
N ARG A 189 5.27 2.73 13.05
CA ARG A 189 5.62 3.48 14.28
C ARG A 189 7.09 3.28 14.67
N ARG A 190 7.58 2.03 14.63
CA ARG A 190 8.97 1.70 14.94
C ARG A 190 9.98 2.37 14.01
N ILE A 191 9.62 2.57 12.74
CA ILE A 191 10.47 3.32 11.80
C ILE A 191 10.35 4.84 12.01
N THR A 192 9.13 5.33 12.27
CA THR A 192 8.85 6.76 12.34
C THR A 192 9.46 7.42 13.58
N ILE A 193 9.41 6.76 14.74
CA ILE A 193 9.92 7.33 16.01
C ILE A 193 11.42 7.68 15.93
N PRO A 194 12.32 6.77 15.51
CA PRO A 194 13.74 7.09 15.36
C PRO A 194 14.01 8.20 14.34
N ILE A 195 13.31 8.19 13.19
CA ILE A 195 13.46 9.24 12.16
C ILE A 195 13.10 10.62 12.72
N LEU A 196 12.07 10.71 13.55
CA LEU A 196 11.67 11.95 14.21
C LEU A 196 12.60 12.36 15.37
N ALA A 197 13.23 11.39 16.02
CA ALA A 197 14.17 11.61 17.12
C ALA A 197 15.53 12.11 16.62
N VAL A 198 15.96 11.72 15.42
CA VAL A 198 17.20 12.21 14.80
C VAL A 198 16.97 13.60 14.18
N PRO A 199 17.76 14.62 14.54
CA PRO A 199 17.73 15.91 13.86
C PRO A 199 18.41 15.79 12.48
N ILE A 200 17.70 15.24 11.48
CA ILE A 200 18.20 15.04 10.10
C ILE A 200 18.51 16.40 9.41
N VAL A 201 17.87 17.46 9.88
CA VAL A 201 18.17 18.85 9.52
C VAL A 201 18.49 19.56 10.83
N PRO A 202 19.52 20.43 10.91
CA PRO A 202 19.61 21.35 12.02
C PRO A 202 18.27 22.07 12.08
N ARG A 203 17.45 21.76 13.10
CA ARG A 203 16.32 22.62 13.40
C ARG A 203 16.96 23.95 13.67
N ILE A 204 16.88 24.88 12.71
CA ILE A 204 16.79 26.29 13.05
C ILE A 204 15.52 26.34 13.88
N ARG A 205 15.66 26.06 15.17
CA ARG A 205 14.66 26.47 16.13
C ARG A 205 14.74 27.99 16.05
N MET A 206 13.98 28.58 15.13
CA MET A 206 13.32 29.81 15.49
C MET A 206 12.43 29.41 16.66
N VAL A 207 13.02 29.45 17.85
CA VAL A 207 12.26 29.42 19.09
C VAL A 207 11.50 30.74 19.05
N THR A 208 10.39 30.79 18.34
CA THR A 208 9.28 31.62 18.77
C THR A 208 8.72 30.87 19.97
N PRO A 209 8.97 31.34 21.21
CA PRO A 209 8.48 30.64 22.38
C PRO A 209 6.96 30.59 22.24
N HIS A 210 6.40 29.38 22.16
CA HIS A 210 4.97 29.19 22.28
C HIS A 210 4.61 29.64 23.70
N ARG A 211 4.07 30.86 23.83
CA ARG A 211 3.71 31.48 25.10
C ARG A 211 2.47 30.78 25.67
N ASN A 212 2.66 29.65 26.34
CA ASN A 212 1.64 29.19 27.27
C ASN A 212 1.68 30.14 28.48
N SER A 213 0.68 31.01 28.56
CA SER A 213 0.56 32.13 29.51
C SER A 213 0.15 31.73 30.93
N ASN A 214 0.08 30.43 31.23
CA ASN A 214 -0.48 29.97 32.50
C ASN A 214 0.65 29.63 33.46
N VAL A 215 1.06 30.63 34.22
CA VAL A 215 1.85 30.43 35.44
C VAL A 215 1.04 29.54 36.38
N LEU A 216 1.65 28.47 36.90
CA LEU A 216 1.02 27.58 37.88
C LEU A 216 0.54 28.41 39.09
N SER A 217 -0.67 28.14 39.58
CA SER A 217 -1.28 28.88 40.70
C SER A 217 -0.43 28.78 41.97
N GLU A 218 0.22 27.64 42.19
CA GLU A 218 1.17 27.43 43.31
C GLU A 218 2.33 28.41 43.27
N VAL A 219 2.93 28.63 42.09
CA VAL A 219 4.05 29.57 41.90
C VAL A 219 3.57 31.01 41.93
N ARG A 220 2.41 31.30 41.35
CA ARG A 220 1.84 32.65 41.28
C ARG A 220 1.48 33.20 42.66
N PHE A 221 1.00 32.34 43.56
CA PHE A 221 0.46 32.74 44.87
C PHE A 221 1.36 32.40 46.07
N ASP A 222 2.60 31.96 45.83
CA ASP A 222 3.53 31.59 46.90
C ASP A 222 4.10 32.77 47.70
N ARG A 223 3.84 34.02 47.26
CA ARG A 223 4.31 35.28 47.87
C ARG A 223 5.83 35.33 48.07
N ARG A 224 6.61 34.58 47.30
CA ARG A 224 8.08 34.51 47.40
C ARG A 224 8.73 34.95 46.09
N ASP A 225 9.78 35.76 46.16
CA ASP A 225 10.68 36.07 45.03
C ASP A 225 10.02 36.59 43.74
N HIS A 226 8.87 37.25 43.85
CA HIS A 226 8.25 37.95 42.73
C HIS A 226 8.80 39.38 42.67
N TRP A 227 9.89 39.59 41.94
CA TRP A 227 10.51 40.91 41.80
C TRP A 227 10.16 41.57 40.47
N PRO A 228 9.81 42.88 40.45
CA PRO A 228 9.64 43.61 39.21
C PRO A 228 10.99 43.89 38.54
N ALA A 229 11.09 43.62 37.24
CA ALA A 229 12.26 43.95 36.42
C ALA A 229 11.84 44.63 35.11
N LYS A 230 12.70 45.51 34.58
CA LYS A 230 12.50 46.08 33.25
C LYS A 230 12.75 45.02 32.18
N ASN A 231 11.83 44.91 31.22
CA ASN A 231 11.97 44.08 30.03
C ASN A 231 12.37 44.99 28.85
N PRO A 232 13.33 44.58 28.00
CA PRO A 232 13.79 45.37 26.86
C PRO A 232 12.70 45.60 25.80
N THR A 233 11.65 44.77 25.80
CA THR A 233 10.53 44.86 24.87
C THR A 233 9.21 45.15 25.60
N GLN A 234 8.25 45.76 24.90
CA GLN A 234 6.92 45.97 25.46
C GLN A 234 6.13 44.66 25.51
N ARG A 235 5.45 44.40 26.63
CA ARG A 235 4.51 43.28 26.82
C ARG A 235 3.11 43.80 27.18
N ARG A 236 2.11 42.92 27.24
CA ARG A 236 0.79 43.23 27.82
C ARG A 236 0.76 42.81 29.28
N CYS A 237 0.15 43.65 30.12
CA CYS A 237 -0.05 43.37 31.53
C CYS A 237 -1.02 42.19 31.70
N ALA A 238 -0.62 41.17 32.46
CA ALA A 238 -1.44 39.97 32.69
C ALA A 238 -2.71 40.24 33.53
N LYS A 239 -2.83 41.41 34.18
CA LYS A 239 -4.00 41.82 34.96
C LYS A 239 -4.96 42.72 34.17
N CYS A 240 -4.45 43.76 33.51
CA CYS A 240 -5.28 44.79 32.86
C CYS A 240 -5.16 44.83 31.32
N ASN A 241 -4.36 43.96 30.72
CA ASN A 241 -4.13 43.82 29.26
C ASN A 241 -3.57 45.07 28.54
N LYS A 242 -3.22 46.13 29.27
CA LYS A 242 -2.54 47.33 28.75
C LYS A 242 -1.04 47.11 28.60
N ALA A 243 -0.40 47.93 27.77
CA ALA A 243 1.00 47.77 27.45
C ALA A 243 1.91 48.15 28.64
N VAL A 244 3.00 47.39 28.83
CA VAL A 244 3.90 47.51 29.98
C VAL A 244 5.32 47.08 29.62
N THR A 245 6.31 47.72 30.24
CA THR A 245 7.75 47.44 30.06
C THR A 245 8.36 46.72 31.26
N HIS A 246 7.55 46.37 32.25
CA HIS A 246 7.96 45.65 33.45
C HIS A 246 7.41 44.23 33.43
N ILE A 247 8.21 43.30 33.96
CA ILE A 247 7.86 41.90 34.12
C ILE A 247 8.09 41.46 35.57
N CYS A 248 7.37 40.43 36.00
CA CYS A 248 7.77 39.65 37.18
C CYS A 248 8.90 38.69 36.77
N THR A 249 10.03 38.73 37.46
CA THR A 249 11.21 37.88 37.19
C THR A 249 10.92 36.39 37.33
N LYS A 250 10.12 36.02 38.34
CA LYS A 250 9.75 34.63 38.63
C LYS A 250 8.65 34.09 37.71
N CYS A 251 7.60 34.87 37.49
CA CYS A 251 6.48 34.47 36.63
C CYS A 251 6.73 34.70 35.13
N ASN A 252 7.72 35.51 34.76
CA ASN A 252 8.00 35.96 33.38
C ASN A 252 6.77 36.53 32.64
N VAL A 253 5.87 37.19 33.36
CA VAL A 253 4.68 37.87 32.82
C VAL A 253 4.83 39.39 32.89
N GLY A 254 4.27 40.11 31.91
CA GLY A 254 4.21 41.56 31.96
C GLY A 254 3.25 42.02 33.05
N LEU A 255 3.66 42.93 33.93
CA LEU A 255 2.83 43.49 34.99
C LEU A 255 3.19 44.96 35.24
N HIS A 256 2.18 45.81 35.40
CA HIS A 256 2.40 47.15 35.97
C HIS A 256 2.73 47.01 37.44
N ILE A 257 3.51 47.95 37.98
CA ILE A 257 3.86 47.99 39.41
C ILE A 257 2.58 48.00 40.28
N MET A 258 1.57 48.78 39.87
CA MET A 258 0.26 48.82 40.53
C MET A 258 -0.52 47.51 40.44
N CYS A 259 -0.37 46.75 39.35
CA CYS A 259 -1.06 45.48 39.15
C CYS A 259 -0.32 44.28 39.77
N PHE A 260 0.85 44.53 40.36
CA PHE A 260 1.76 43.47 40.80
C PHE A 260 1.22 42.73 42.01
N GLN A 261 0.71 43.46 43.01
CA GLN A 261 0.11 42.87 44.21
C GLN A 261 -1.16 42.09 43.85
N ASP A 262 -2.11 42.71 43.15
CA ASP A 262 -3.39 42.11 42.74
C ASP A 262 -3.27 40.89 41.82
N TYR A 263 -2.12 40.71 41.18
CA TYR A 263 -1.85 39.53 40.37
C TYR A 263 -1.34 38.37 41.24
N HIS A 264 -0.51 38.61 42.27
CA HIS A 264 0.09 37.56 43.10
C HIS A 264 -0.67 37.28 44.41
N THR A 265 -1.79 37.96 44.67
CA THR A 265 -2.71 37.65 45.76
C THR A 265 -3.89 36.82 45.26
N LYS A 266 -4.28 35.78 46.02
CA LYS A 266 -5.60 35.14 45.83
C LYS A 266 -6.65 36.13 46.31
N SER A 267 -7.61 36.45 45.44
CA SER A 267 -8.88 37.10 45.80
C SER A 267 -9.69 36.20 46.71
#